data_AF-A0A2T1ELE9-F1
#
_entry.id   AF-A0A2T1ELE9-F1
#
_cell.length_a   1.000
_cell.length_b   1.000
_cell.length_c   1.000
_cell.angle_alpha   90.00
_cell.angle_beta   90.00
_cell.angle_gamma   90.00
#
_symmetry.space_group_name_H-M   'P 1'
#
loop_
_entity.id
_entity.type
_entity.pdbx_description
1 polymer ?
#
loop_
_entity_poly.entity_id
_entity_poly.type
_entity_poly.pdbx_seq_one_letter_code
_entity_poly.pdbx_strand_id
1 'polypeptide(L)'
;MLKLDWIEALGDRNPQLLRELKGRLKPRNLILAGAISILGQFLLLMSFLVRLPHPIVENNIEVLPTIDPYCTRSIAHDNDRTCLVDAAGDLLIDWQRWSLDLFLILSVIGIFSLLVAGTYLLIDNLAQEERRGTLNFIRLSPRSPQNILWGKILGVPILLYVVALLAVPLHLWAGFSASIPLIWILSFYGVLATSCLFFYSLSLLFSLISSGVLSGFEAWLGSGTVLIFLCFALRKRIESDPFDWLNVFSPALILQYLISATGNEPTISFSQLGIQNLHWFNLPVGLGIVGVVSISVLNYSLWTYWSWQAMQRRFPNFSKSIFSKRQSYLLVACFEVVTLGFAVFGEKSGLIYHFQILLAYNFLLFFGLIIALTPQRQAVQDWARYRKQKQSSRKGLLNSSLLRDLAIGEKSPAIVAIALNLAITAIILIPWIVIALDGSYKLSALMALVLSSSFILVCAAIAQLVVFTQTQKQGLWIMGILGTVIITPPLMLALLSIGPIKAPTLWLFTVFAVAAIKDAGAFNILLTLLGQLSILTLCSVQITRQLKKAGASGSISLFAPPKASLP
;
A
#
# COMPACT_ATOMS: atom_id res chain seq x y z
N MET A 1 -14.92 15.56 -44.89
CA MET A 1 -15.74 15.14 -43.73
C MET A 1 -15.20 13.81 -43.20
N LEU A 2 -13.93 13.77 -42.75
CA LEU A 2 -13.37 12.63 -42.00
C LEU A 2 -13.85 12.78 -40.54
N LYS A 3 -14.99 12.19 -40.20
CA LYS A 3 -15.23 11.87 -38.78
C LYS A 3 -14.18 10.82 -38.45
N LEU A 4 -13.26 11.17 -37.56
CA LEU A 4 -11.97 10.51 -37.44
C LEU A 4 -12.15 9.03 -37.05
N ASP A 5 -11.78 8.11 -37.94
CA ASP A 5 -11.84 6.65 -37.78
C ASP A 5 -11.26 6.15 -36.44
N TRP A 6 -10.32 6.91 -35.86
CA TRP A 6 -9.74 6.57 -34.55
C TRP A 6 -10.74 6.72 -33.38
N ILE A 7 -11.71 7.64 -33.46
CA ILE A 7 -12.71 7.83 -32.41
C ILE A 7 -13.67 6.64 -32.38
N GLU A 8 -14.08 6.17 -33.57
CA GLU A 8 -14.91 4.98 -33.73
C GLU A 8 -14.15 3.74 -33.27
N ALA A 9 -12.90 3.56 -33.73
CA ALA A 9 -12.04 2.47 -33.29
C ALA A 9 -11.77 2.46 -31.77
N LEU A 10 -11.61 3.63 -31.14
CA LEU A 10 -11.44 3.75 -29.69
C LEU A 10 -12.75 3.43 -28.95
N GLY A 11 -13.89 3.86 -29.48
CA GLY A 11 -15.22 3.55 -28.94
C GLY A 11 -15.52 2.06 -28.94
N ASP A 12 -15.14 1.35 -30.01
CA ASP A 12 -15.33 -0.09 -30.12
C ASP A 12 -14.42 -0.88 -29.16
N ARG A 13 -13.17 -0.43 -29.02
CA ARG A 13 -12.17 -1.04 -28.13
C ARG A 13 -12.45 -0.78 -26.64
N ASN A 14 -12.70 0.47 -26.26
CA ASN A 14 -12.97 0.86 -24.88
C ASN A 14 -14.00 2.01 -24.79
N PRO A 15 -15.30 1.70 -24.78
CA PRO A 15 -16.35 2.72 -24.73
C PRO A 15 -16.34 3.50 -23.40
N GLN A 16 -15.87 2.88 -22.31
CA GLN A 16 -15.75 3.57 -21.02
C GLN A 16 -14.66 4.65 -21.10
N LEU A 17 -13.51 4.36 -21.72
CA LEU A 17 -12.48 5.35 -21.94
C LEU A 17 -13.00 6.51 -22.80
N LEU A 18 -13.68 6.21 -23.92
CA LEU A 18 -14.27 7.23 -24.79
C LEU A 18 -15.26 8.12 -24.03
N ARG A 19 -16.09 7.53 -23.16
CA ARG A 19 -17.02 8.26 -22.29
C ARG A 19 -16.30 9.25 -21.37
N GLU A 20 -15.23 8.81 -20.69
CA GLU A 20 -14.45 9.68 -19.80
C GLU A 20 -13.74 10.79 -20.57
N LEU A 21 -13.10 10.47 -21.71
CA LEU A 21 -12.43 11.43 -22.57
C LEU A 21 -13.39 12.51 -23.08
N LYS A 22 -14.53 12.11 -23.65
CA LYS A 22 -15.55 13.06 -24.16
C LYS A 22 -16.15 13.91 -23.04
N GLY A 23 -16.32 13.35 -21.84
CA GLY A 23 -16.84 14.07 -20.68
C GLY A 23 -15.88 15.13 -20.16
N ARG A 24 -14.57 14.87 -20.20
CA ARG A 24 -13.53 15.67 -19.52
C ARG A 24 -12.74 16.58 -20.44
N LEU A 25 -12.44 16.16 -21.68
CA LEU A 25 -11.69 16.92 -22.68
C LEU A 25 -12.57 17.95 -23.41
N LYS A 26 -13.25 18.80 -22.63
CA LYS A 26 -13.96 19.97 -23.17
C LYS A 26 -12.96 21.10 -23.40
N PRO A 27 -13.13 21.95 -24.43
CA PRO A 27 -12.20 23.06 -24.71
C PRO A 27 -11.92 23.94 -23.48
N ARG A 28 -12.96 24.26 -22.69
CA ARG A 28 -12.83 25.00 -21.43
C ARG A 28 -11.89 24.31 -20.43
N ASN A 29 -12.01 23.00 -20.26
CA ASN A 29 -11.20 22.24 -19.31
C ASN A 29 -9.75 22.12 -19.79
N LEU A 30 -9.54 21.98 -21.10
CA LEU A 30 -8.22 21.97 -21.72
C LEU A 30 -7.50 23.31 -21.55
N ILE A 31 -8.21 24.43 -21.79
CA ILE A 31 -7.66 25.77 -21.57
C ILE A 31 -7.28 25.96 -20.10
N LEU A 32 -8.15 25.54 -19.17
CA LEU A 32 -7.86 25.64 -17.74
C LEU A 32 -6.66 24.77 -17.33
N ALA A 33 -6.59 23.52 -17.79
CA ALA A 33 -5.46 22.63 -17.53
C ALA A 33 -4.15 23.22 -18.11
N GLY A 34 -4.20 23.76 -19.33
CA GLY A 34 -3.08 24.44 -19.95
C GLY A 34 -2.62 25.66 -19.16
N ALA A 35 -3.55 26.53 -18.76
CA ALA A 35 -3.26 27.71 -17.96
C ALA A 35 -2.63 27.34 -16.60
N ILE A 36 -3.16 26.33 -15.90
CA ILE A 36 -2.59 25.85 -14.63
C ILE A 36 -1.16 25.35 -14.83
N SER A 37 -0.91 24.56 -15.88
CA SER A 37 0.44 24.02 -16.16
C SER A 37 1.42 25.14 -16.50
N ILE A 38 1.07 26.03 -17.44
CA ILE A 38 1.93 27.11 -17.90
C ILE A 38 2.20 28.12 -16.77
N LEU A 39 1.16 28.53 -16.03
CA LEU A 39 1.31 29.46 -14.91
C LEU A 39 2.15 28.83 -13.78
N GLY A 40 1.92 27.57 -13.45
CA GLY A 40 2.71 26.85 -12.45
C GLY A 40 4.19 26.77 -12.83
N GLN A 41 4.48 26.42 -14.09
CA GLN A 41 5.84 26.40 -14.63
C GLN A 41 6.49 27.80 -14.63
N PHE A 42 5.76 28.83 -15.03
CA PHE A 42 6.24 30.21 -15.03
C PHE A 42 6.58 30.69 -13.61
N LEU A 43 5.69 30.49 -12.64
CA LEU A 43 5.92 30.87 -11.25
C LEU A 43 7.11 30.12 -10.65
N LEU A 44 7.25 28.83 -10.97
CA LEU A 44 8.40 28.05 -10.52
C LEU A 44 9.70 28.58 -11.13
N LEU A 45 9.74 28.83 -12.44
CA LEU A 45 10.91 29.38 -13.11
C LEU A 45 11.30 30.74 -12.51
N MET A 46 10.33 31.64 -12.33
CA MET A 46 10.57 32.94 -11.69
C MET A 46 11.11 32.79 -10.26
N SER A 47 10.60 31.82 -9.48
CA SER A 47 11.11 31.56 -8.14
C SER A 47 12.57 31.09 -8.11
N PHE A 48 13.05 30.47 -9.18
CA PHE A 48 14.45 30.04 -9.35
C PHE A 48 15.32 31.15 -9.91
N LEU A 49 14.79 32.03 -10.77
CA LEU A 49 15.51 33.19 -11.30
C LEU A 49 15.80 34.21 -10.20
N VAL A 50 14.87 34.42 -9.26
CA VAL A 50 15.07 35.33 -8.10
C VAL A 50 16.14 34.83 -7.14
N ARG A 51 16.50 33.54 -7.19
CA ARG A 51 17.56 32.95 -6.36
C ARG A 51 18.95 33.05 -6.99
N LEU A 52 19.08 33.65 -8.17
CA LEU A 52 20.39 33.82 -8.78
C LEU A 52 21.23 34.84 -7.99
N PRO A 53 22.56 34.63 -7.92
CA PRO A 53 23.45 35.55 -7.23
C PRO A 53 23.39 36.92 -7.92
N HIS A 54 23.27 37.98 -7.13
CA HIS A 54 23.35 39.36 -7.57
C HIS A 54 24.36 40.12 -6.71
N PRO A 55 25.09 41.10 -7.27
CA PRO A 55 26.01 41.92 -6.49
C PRO A 55 25.25 42.70 -5.41
N ILE A 56 25.83 42.76 -4.21
CA ILE A 56 25.25 43.46 -3.06
C ILE A 56 25.98 44.79 -2.94
N VAL A 57 25.26 45.90 -2.85
CA VAL A 57 25.87 47.21 -2.60
C VAL A 57 25.97 47.43 -1.10
N GLU A 58 27.20 47.40 -0.56
CA GLU A 58 27.48 47.70 0.84
C GLU A 58 28.37 48.94 0.92
N ASN A 59 27.93 49.99 1.62
CA ASN A 59 28.68 51.25 1.76
C ASN A 59 29.12 51.91 0.44
N ASN A 60 28.26 51.91 -0.59
CA ASN A 60 28.56 52.38 -1.97
C ASN A 60 29.69 51.61 -2.68
N ILE A 61 30.02 50.42 -2.20
CA ILE A 61 30.96 49.49 -2.84
C ILE A 61 30.16 48.26 -3.26
N GLU A 62 30.31 47.82 -4.50
CA GLU A 62 29.76 46.55 -4.96
C GLU A 62 30.58 45.41 -4.35
N VAL A 63 29.96 44.70 -3.40
CA VAL A 63 30.53 43.55 -2.73
C VAL A 63 29.91 42.29 -3.31
N LEU A 64 30.79 41.37 -3.69
CA LEU A 64 30.40 40.09 -4.27
C LEU A 64 29.80 39.19 -3.18
N PRO A 65 28.69 38.47 -3.45
CA PRO A 65 28.12 37.54 -2.47
C PRO A 65 29.15 36.48 -2.08
N THR A 66 29.36 36.33 -0.77
CA THR A 66 30.35 35.40 -0.20
C THR A 66 29.81 33.98 -0.07
N ILE A 67 28.49 33.76 -0.09
CA ILE A 67 27.86 32.43 0.05
C ILE A 67 26.55 32.37 -0.76
N ASP A 68 26.64 32.17 -2.08
CA ASP A 68 25.48 31.79 -2.90
C ASP A 68 25.56 30.30 -3.30
N PRO A 69 24.45 29.53 -3.26
CA PRO A 69 24.44 28.13 -3.67
C PRO A 69 24.66 27.92 -5.18
N TYR A 70 24.34 28.90 -6.04
CA TYR A 70 24.33 28.78 -7.49
C TYR A 70 25.55 29.43 -8.17
N CYS A 71 26.50 29.97 -7.41
CA CYS A 71 27.72 30.52 -7.99
C CYS A 71 28.87 29.49 -8.00
N THR A 72 29.72 29.57 -9.02
CA THR A 72 30.95 28.78 -9.06
C THR A 72 31.97 29.36 -8.07
N ARG A 73 32.50 28.51 -7.19
CA ARG A 73 33.35 28.94 -6.07
C ARG A 73 34.83 28.91 -6.44
N SER A 74 35.57 29.92 -5.97
CA SER A 74 37.03 29.92 -5.95
C SER A 74 37.58 29.15 -4.74
N ILE A 75 38.72 28.47 -4.88
CA ILE A 75 39.46 27.79 -3.80
C ILE A 75 40.61 28.69 -3.30
N ALA A 76 40.53 30.01 -3.51
CA ALA A 76 41.58 30.93 -3.10
C ALA A 76 41.54 31.16 -1.58
N HIS A 77 42.49 30.55 -0.86
CA HIS A 77 42.83 30.73 0.56
C HIS A 77 41.66 30.59 1.57
N ASP A 78 41.47 29.34 2.01
CA ASP A 78 41.01 28.78 3.30
C ASP A 78 39.95 29.47 4.20
N ASN A 79 39.27 30.55 3.81
CA ASN A 79 38.03 30.98 4.49
C ASN A 79 37.10 31.89 3.66
N ASP A 80 37.54 32.48 2.54
CA ASP A 80 36.67 33.30 1.68
C ASP A 80 36.22 32.53 0.42
N ARG A 81 35.05 31.88 0.51
CA ARG A 81 34.42 31.17 -0.62
C ARG A 81 33.65 32.13 -1.53
N THR A 82 34.31 33.16 -2.05
CA THR A 82 33.67 34.13 -2.95
C THR A 82 33.29 33.50 -4.29
N CYS A 83 32.19 34.01 -4.86
CA CYS A 83 31.77 33.65 -6.21
C CYS A 83 32.82 34.11 -7.23
N LEU A 84 33.05 33.33 -8.29
CA LEU A 84 33.95 33.73 -9.37
C LEU A 84 33.29 34.77 -10.28
N VAL A 85 34.11 35.66 -10.83
CA VAL A 85 33.72 36.59 -11.89
C VAL A 85 34.48 36.28 -13.17
N ASP A 86 33.87 36.54 -14.30
CA ASP A 86 34.53 36.45 -15.60
C ASP A 86 35.41 37.68 -15.89
N ALA A 87 36.04 37.70 -17.07
CA ALA A 87 36.90 38.81 -17.49
C ALA A 87 36.13 40.12 -17.74
N ALA A 88 34.80 40.08 -17.84
CA ALA A 88 33.93 41.24 -17.98
C ALA A 88 33.43 41.78 -16.62
N GLY A 89 33.69 41.06 -15.52
CA GLY A 89 33.22 41.41 -14.17
C GLY A 89 31.87 40.78 -13.82
N ASP A 90 31.31 39.92 -14.68
CA ASP A 90 30.03 39.26 -14.46
C ASP A 90 30.19 38.00 -13.59
N LEU A 91 29.20 37.74 -12.73
CA LEU A 91 29.17 36.58 -11.84
C LEU A 91 29.07 35.26 -12.63
N LEU A 92 29.96 34.31 -12.33
CA LEU A 92 29.96 32.98 -12.95
C LEU A 92 28.96 32.06 -12.25
N ILE A 93 27.82 31.83 -12.91
CA ILE A 93 26.70 31.01 -12.42
C ILE A 93 26.91 29.55 -12.80
N ASP A 94 26.72 28.66 -11.83
CA ASP A 94 26.64 27.21 -12.03
C ASP A 94 25.25 26.83 -12.57
N TRP A 95 25.11 26.97 -13.89
CA TRP A 95 23.89 26.60 -14.60
C TRP A 95 23.55 25.12 -14.49
N GLN A 96 24.54 24.25 -14.27
CA GLN A 96 24.33 22.82 -14.13
C GLN A 96 23.61 22.52 -12.81
N ARG A 97 24.09 23.09 -11.70
CA ARG A 97 23.46 22.95 -10.38
C ARG A 97 22.09 23.62 -10.30
N TRP A 98 21.95 24.81 -10.89
CA TRP A 98 20.66 25.50 -10.98
C TRP A 98 19.61 24.66 -11.74
N SER A 99 20.00 24.09 -12.87
CA SER A 99 19.13 23.23 -13.68
C SER A 99 18.81 21.91 -12.99
N LEU A 100 19.76 21.34 -12.23
CA LEU A 100 19.55 20.13 -11.43
C LEU A 100 18.46 20.35 -10.37
N ASP A 101 18.54 21.44 -9.60
CA ASP A 101 17.53 21.74 -8.58
C ASP A 101 16.15 21.99 -9.20
N LEU A 102 16.09 22.68 -10.35
CA LEU A 102 14.84 22.88 -11.11
C LEU A 102 14.26 21.54 -11.59
N PHE A 103 15.10 20.63 -12.09
CA PHE A 103 14.70 19.29 -12.49
C PHE A 103 14.14 18.49 -11.30
N LEU A 104 14.80 18.56 -10.15
CA LEU A 104 14.41 17.82 -8.95
C LEU A 104 13.08 18.30 -8.37
N ILE A 105 12.87 19.62 -8.26
CA ILE A 105 11.60 20.15 -7.74
C ILE A 105 10.44 19.87 -8.69
N LEU A 106 10.65 19.97 -10.02
CA LEU A 106 9.67 19.57 -11.02
C LEU A 106 9.31 18.08 -10.89
N SER A 107 10.30 17.23 -10.63
CA SER A 107 10.10 15.80 -10.39
C SER A 107 9.24 15.55 -9.15
N VAL A 108 9.54 16.22 -8.03
CA VAL A 108 8.77 16.10 -6.78
C VAL A 108 7.33 16.60 -6.97
N ILE A 109 7.14 17.77 -7.59
CA ILE A 109 5.81 18.31 -7.90
C ILE A 109 5.05 17.33 -8.81
N GLY A 110 5.70 16.76 -9.82
CA GLY A 110 5.13 15.77 -10.72
C GLY A 110 4.68 14.50 -9.99
N ILE A 111 5.53 13.94 -9.12
CA ILE A 111 5.22 12.78 -8.28
C ILE A 111 3.99 13.05 -7.41
N PHE A 112 3.99 14.16 -6.66
CA PHE A 112 2.89 14.49 -5.75
C PHE A 112 1.59 14.76 -6.52
N SER A 113 1.67 15.54 -7.61
CA SER A 113 0.51 15.86 -8.42
C SER A 113 -0.10 14.60 -9.03
N LEU A 114 0.70 13.76 -9.69
CA LEU A 114 0.19 12.54 -10.33
C LEU A 114 -0.34 11.53 -9.33
N LEU A 115 0.41 11.24 -8.26
CA LEU A 115 0.00 10.19 -7.32
C LEU A 115 -1.13 10.65 -6.38
N VAL A 116 -1.04 11.84 -5.78
CA VAL A 116 -2.04 12.31 -4.80
C VAL A 116 -3.30 12.77 -5.51
N ALA A 117 -3.20 13.69 -6.48
CA ALA A 117 -4.37 14.21 -7.17
C ALA A 117 -5.04 13.14 -8.05
N GLY A 118 -4.25 12.28 -8.71
CA GLY A 118 -4.81 11.16 -9.48
C GLY A 118 -5.58 10.15 -8.63
N THR A 119 -5.04 9.79 -7.46
CA THR A 119 -5.73 8.94 -6.47
C THR A 119 -7.03 9.59 -6.01
N TYR A 120 -7.01 10.88 -5.68
CA TYR A 120 -8.20 11.63 -5.29
C TYR A 120 -9.28 11.59 -6.39
N LEU A 121 -8.90 11.92 -7.64
CA LEU A 121 -9.83 11.99 -8.77
C LEU A 121 -10.50 10.64 -9.07
N LEU A 122 -9.77 9.53 -8.95
CA LEU A 122 -10.31 8.18 -9.17
C LEU A 122 -11.29 7.76 -8.08
N ILE A 123 -10.93 7.98 -6.81
CA ILE A 123 -11.80 7.63 -5.68
C ILE A 123 -13.06 8.50 -5.70
N ASP A 124 -12.92 9.81 -5.88
CA ASP A 124 -14.06 10.73 -5.94
C ASP A 124 -14.97 10.41 -7.13
N ASN A 125 -14.42 10.12 -8.31
CA ASN A 125 -15.22 9.72 -9.46
C ASN A 125 -16.07 8.46 -9.17
N LEU A 126 -15.45 7.41 -8.63
CA LEU A 126 -16.14 6.15 -8.39
C LEU A 126 -17.16 6.27 -7.25
N ALA A 127 -16.82 7.00 -6.18
CA ALA A 127 -17.74 7.29 -5.09
C ALA A 127 -18.95 8.12 -5.53
N GLN A 128 -18.76 9.10 -6.42
CA GLN A 128 -19.88 9.86 -6.99
C GLN A 128 -20.76 9.00 -7.89
N GLU A 129 -20.17 8.12 -8.71
CA GLU A 129 -20.94 7.20 -9.56
C GLU A 129 -21.78 6.21 -8.77
N GLU A 130 -21.28 5.76 -7.62
CA GLU A 130 -22.03 4.93 -6.69
C GLU A 130 -23.18 5.70 -6.04
N ARG A 131 -22.94 6.93 -5.53
CA ARG A 131 -23.98 7.76 -4.93
C ARG A 131 -25.11 8.09 -5.91
N ARG A 132 -24.77 8.29 -7.19
CA ARG A 132 -25.75 8.53 -8.27
C ARG A 132 -26.44 7.24 -8.76
N GLY A 133 -26.07 6.06 -8.23
CA GLY A 133 -26.58 4.77 -8.69
C GLY A 133 -26.09 4.32 -10.07
N THR A 134 -25.28 5.14 -10.75
CA THR A 134 -24.76 4.87 -12.10
C THR A 134 -23.78 3.71 -12.15
N LEU A 135 -23.07 3.44 -11.06
CA LEU A 135 -22.11 2.33 -10.98
C LEU A 135 -22.79 0.97 -11.16
N ASN A 136 -24.00 0.79 -10.65
CA ASN A 136 -24.74 -0.47 -10.82
C ASN A 136 -25.14 -0.71 -12.29
N PHE A 137 -25.50 0.34 -13.02
CA PHE A 137 -25.74 0.23 -14.47
C PHE A 137 -24.48 -0.14 -15.24
N ILE A 138 -23.33 0.44 -14.87
CA ILE A 138 -22.03 0.09 -15.48
C ILE A 138 -21.68 -1.38 -15.21
N ARG A 139 -21.95 -1.89 -14.00
CA ARG A 139 -21.74 -3.31 -13.63
C ARG A 139 -22.61 -4.28 -14.42
N LEU A 140 -23.80 -3.86 -14.88
CA LEU A 140 -24.70 -4.67 -15.70
C LEU A 140 -24.33 -4.67 -17.19
N SER A 141 -23.39 -3.81 -17.61
CA SER A 141 -22.95 -3.80 -19.00
C SER A 141 -22.26 -5.12 -19.39
N PRO A 142 -22.43 -5.62 -20.62
CA PRO A 142 -21.88 -6.92 -21.05
C PRO A 142 -20.36 -6.91 -21.26
N ARG A 143 -19.65 -5.86 -20.80
CA ARG A 143 -18.21 -5.70 -20.98
C ARG A 143 -17.45 -6.29 -19.79
N SER A 144 -16.21 -6.72 -20.05
CA SER A 144 -15.35 -7.20 -18.97
C SER A 144 -15.06 -6.08 -17.95
N PRO A 145 -14.98 -6.40 -16.65
CA PRO A 145 -14.59 -5.44 -15.61
C PRO A 145 -13.25 -4.77 -15.93
N GLN A 146 -12.34 -5.51 -16.57
CA GLN A 146 -11.01 -5.03 -16.91
C GLN A 146 -11.06 -3.83 -17.87
N ASN A 147 -11.88 -3.92 -18.94
CA ASN A 147 -11.97 -2.82 -19.92
C ASN A 147 -12.55 -1.56 -19.28
N ILE A 148 -13.54 -1.71 -18.40
CA ILE A 148 -14.18 -0.61 -17.68
C ILE A 148 -13.15 0.07 -16.75
N LEU A 149 -12.43 -0.71 -15.94
CA LEU A 149 -11.45 -0.19 -14.99
C LEU A 149 -10.25 0.46 -15.68
N TRP A 150 -9.72 -0.13 -16.75
CA TRP A 150 -8.69 0.51 -17.57
C TRP A 150 -9.15 1.83 -18.18
N GLY A 151 -10.41 1.87 -18.64
CA GLY A 151 -11.01 3.10 -19.15
C GLY A 151 -11.08 4.20 -18.08
N LYS A 152 -11.26 3.84 -16.81
CA LYS A 152 -11.22 4.79 -15.70
C LYS A 152 -9.80 5.23 -15.35
N ILE A 153 -8.85 4.30 -15.22
CA ILE A 153 -7.44 4.62 -14.92
C ILE A 153 -6.88 5.63 -15.93
N LEU A 154 -7.14 5.42 -17.22
CA LEU A 154 -6.64 6.30 -18.29
C LEU A 154 -7.50 7.55 -18.50
N GLY A 155 -8.82 7.45 -18.34
CA GLY A 155 -9.76 8.50 -18.72
C GLY A 155 -10.05 9.51 -17.60
N VAL A 156 -10.14 9.08 -16.34
CA VAL A 156 -10.54 9.94 -15.23
C VAL A 156 -9.52 11.05 -14.94
N PRO A 157 -8.21 10.74 -14.78
CA PRO A 157 -7.17 11.75 -14.59
C PRO A 157 -6.64 12.34 -15.90
N ILE A 158 -7.36 12.27 -17.03
CA ILE A 158 -6.83 12.72 -18.33
C ILE A 158 -6.36 14.18 -18.34
N LEU A 159 -7.07 15.08 -17.65
CA LEU A 159 -6.66 16.49 -17.55
C LEU A 159 -5.35 16.64 -16.76
N LEU A 160 -5.14 15.79 -15.74
CA LEU A 160 -3.90 15.77 -14.97
C LEU A 160 -2.73 15.27 -15.83
N TYR A 161 -2.98 14.29 -16.71
CA TYR A 161 -1.99 13.86 -17.71
C TYR A 161 -1.65 14.96 -18.71
N VAL A 162 -2.62 15.77 -19.13
CA VAL A 162 -2.36 16.95 -19.99
C VAL A 162 -1.48 17.96 -19.26
N VAL A 163 -1.77 18.27 -17.99
CA VAL A 163 -0.95 19.16 -17.16
C VAL A 163 0.49 18.65 -17.08
N ALA A 164 0.67 17.35 -16.80
CA ALA A 164 1.97 16.72 -16.70
C ALA A 164 2.71 16.71 -18.05
N LEU A 165 2.02 16.38 -19.15
CA LEU A 165 2.59 16.37 -20.50
C LEU A 165 3.10 17.76 -20.91
N LEU A 166 2.36 18.82 -20.57
CA LEU A 166 2.78 20.21 -20.83
C LEU A 166 3.99 20.64 -19.98
N ALA A 167 4.30 19.96 -18.89
CA ALA A 167 5.48 20.22 -18.07
C ALA A 167 6.73 19.43 -18.52
N VAL A 168 6.56 18.40 -19.36
CA VAL A 168 7.66 17.58 -19.89
C VAL A 168 8.73 18.41 -20.63
N PRO A 169 8.40 19.40 -21.49
CA PRO A 169 9.42 20.18 -22.18
C PRO A 169 10.38 20.90 -21.23
N LEU A 170 9.85 21.57 -20.20
CA LEU A 170 10.68 22.26 -19.20
C LEU A 170 11.49 21.26 -18.36
N HIS A 171 10.89 20.11 -18.01
CA HIS A 171 11.57 19.05 -17.26
C HIS A 171 12.72 18.42 -18.04
N LEU A 172 12.53 18.14 -19.33
CA LEU A 172 13.58 17.64 -20.22
C LEU A 172 14.70 18.67 -20.41
N TRP A 173 14.33 19.94 -20.64
CA TRP A 173 15.32 21.02 -20.77
C TRP A 173 16.18 21.13 -19.50
N ALA A 174 15.56 21.17 -18.32
CA ALA A 174 16.29 21.22 -17.06
C ALA A 174 17.19 19.98 -16.86
N GLY A 175 16.72 18.79 -17.23
CA GLY A 175 17.51 17.56 -17.13
C GLY A 175 18.74 17.55 -18.05
N PHE A 176 18.60 18.00 -19.30
CA PHE A 176 19.72 18.11 -20.24
C PHE A 176 20.72 19.19 -19.82
N SER A 177 20.25 20.35 -19.35
CA SER A 177 21.11 21.42 -18.82
C SER A 177 21.85 21.01 -17.56
N ALA A 178 21.33 20.02 -16.80
CA ALA A 178 22.00 19.42 -15.65
C ALA A 178 22.99 18.29 -16.02
N SER A 179 23.17 17.97 -17.30
CA SER A 179 23.98 16.84 -17.80
C SER A 179 23.46 15.45 -17.42
N ILE A 180 22.14 15.29 -17.23
CA ILE A 180 21.53 13.98 -16.95
C ILE A 180 21.34 13.21 -18.27
N PRO A 181 21.82 11.96 -18.38
CA PRO A 181 21.60 11.15 -19.58
C PRO A 181 20.13 10.86 -19.86
N LEU A 182 19.71 10.95 -21.13
CA LEU A 182 18.32 10.73 -21.56
C LEU A 182 17.74 9.40 -21.03
N ILE A 183 18.52 8.31 -21.08
CA ILE A 183 18.06 6.99 -20.64
C ILE A 183 17.71 6.96 -19.14
N TRP A 184 18.30 7.83 -18.32
CA TRP A 184 18.03 7.92 -16.88
C TRP A 184 16.74 8.70 -16.64
N ILE A 185 16.50 9.75 -17.42
CA ILE A 185 15.24 10.51 -17.41
C ILE A 185 14.07 9.61 -17.86
N LEU A 186 14.26 8.84 -18.94
CA LEU A 186 13.26 7.87 -19.40
C LEU A 186 12.99 6.78 -18.37
N SER A 187 14.03 6.32 -17.65
CA SER A 187 13.87 5.37 -16.55
C SER A 187 13.03 5.94 -15.41
N PHE A 188 13.25 7.22 -15.06
CA PHE A 188 12.43 7.93 -14.09
C PHE A 188 10.95 8.00 -14.52
N TYR A 189 10.67 8.38 -15.77
CA TYR A 189 9.29 8.39 -16.30
C TYR A 189 8.66 7.00 -16.31
N GLY A 190 9.43 5.96 -16.67
CA GLY A 190 8.96 4.58 -16.64
C GLY A 190 8.52 4.15 -15.24
N VAL A 191 9.35 4.42 -14.23
CA VAL A 191 9.00 4.08 -12.84
C VAL A 191 7.84 4.92 -12.33
N LEU A 192 7.78 6.21 -12.65
CA LEU A 192 6.63 7.06 -12.31
C LEU A 192 5.33 6.58 -12.96
N ALA A 193 5.37 6.11 -14.21
CA ALA A 193 4.20 5.54 -14.87
C ALA A 193 3.74 4.24 -14.20
N THR A 194 4.67 3.34 -13.85
CA THR A 194 4.35 2.10 -13.13
C THR A 194 3.82 2.36 -11.72
N SER A 195 4.33 3.38 -11.03
CA SER A 195 3.82 3.78 -9.72
C SER A 195 2.42 4.37 -9.83
N CYS A 196 2.14 5.22 -10.83
CA CYS A 196 0.79 5.70 -11.11
C CYS A 196 -0.18 4.53 -11.33
N LEU A 197 0.20 3.54 -12.14
CA LEU A 197 -0.63 2.35 -12.37
C LEU A 197 -0.94 1.61 -11.06
N PHE A 198 0.05 1.44 -10.20
CA PHE A 198 -0.12 0.80 -8.90
C PHE A 198 -1.04 1.60 -7.97
N PHE A 199 -0.74 2.86 -7.70
CA PHE A 199 -1.54 3.71 -6.81
C PHE A 199 -2.96 3.91 -7.33
N TYR A 200 -3.15 4.03 -8.64
CA TYR A 200 -4.48 4.17 -9.25
C TYR A 200 -5.28 2.87 -9.14
N SER A 201 -4.64 1.72 -9.35
CA SER A 201 -5.27 0.40 -9.12
C SER A 201 -5.68 0.22 -7.67
N LEU A 202 -4.81 0.61 -6.73
CA LEU A 202 -5.10 0.56 -5.30
C LEU A 202 -6.23 1.53 -4.91
N SER A 203 -6.27 2.72 -5.52
CA SER A 203 -7.31 3.72 -5.28
C SER A 203 -8.70 3.22 -5.70
N LEU A 204 -8.80 2.56 -6.86
CA LEU A 204 -10.04 1.96 -7.34
C LEU A 204 -10.46 0.79 -6.46
N LEU A 205 -9.52 -0.06 -6.03
CA LEU A 205 -9.80 -1.14 -5.10
C LEU A 205 -10.31 -0.60 -3.76
N PHE A 206 -9.63 0.41 -3.20
CA PHE A 206 -10.04 1.06 -1.97
C PHE A 206 -11.46 1.62 -2.10
N SER A 207 -11.74 2.37 -3.16
CA SER A 207 -13.07 2.93 -3.41
C SER A 207 -14.15 1.86 -3.58
N LEU A 208 -13.87 0.71 -4.21
CA LEU A 208 -14.81 -0.43 -4.30
C LEU A 208 -15.07 -1.12 -2.96
N ILE A 209 -14.15 -1.01 -1.99
CA ILE A 209 -14.28 -1.60 -0.66
C ILE A 209 -14.99 -0.65 0.30
N SER A 210 -14.63 0.63 0.25
CA SER A 210 -15.23 1.72 1.05
C SER A 210 -16.61 2.14 0.55
N SER A 211 -16.94 1.74 -0.67
CA SER A 211 -18.18 2.03 -1.37
C SER A 211 -19.43 1.83 -0.47
N GLY A 212 -20.21 2.89 -0.28
CA GLY A 212 -21.40 2.94 0.59
C GLY A 212 -21.12 3.04 2.11
N VAL A 213 -19.86 3.00 2.53
CA VAL A 213 -19.44 3.02 3.92
C VAL A 213 -19.05 4.42 4.38
N LEU A 214 -18.15 5.08 3.66
CA LEU A 214 -17.61 6.40 4.03
C LEU A 214 -18.28 7.49 3.17
N SER A 215 -19.39 8.03 3.66
CA SER A 215 -20.23 9.02 2.96
C SER A 215 -19.51 10.35 2.65
N GLY A 216 -18.70 10.43 1.60
CA GLY A 216 -18.00 11.66 1.20
C GLY A 216 -16.49 11.60 1.39
N PHE A 217 -16.07 10.96 2.46
CA PHE A 217 -14.72 11.11 3.00
C PHE A 217 -13.67 10.19 2.36
N GLU A 218 -14.09 9.25 1.51
CA GLU A 218 -13.22 8.26 0.86
C GLU A 218 -12.05 8.89 0.11
N ALA A 219 -12.32 9.90 -0.72
CA ALA A 219 -11.31 10.52 -1.56
C ALA A 219 -10.24 11.23 -0.72
N TRP A 220 -10.66 11.96 0.32
CA TRP A 220 -9.74 12.63 1.24
C TRP A 220 -8.89 11.64 2.01
N LEU A 221 -9.49 10.55 2.52
CA LEU A 221 -8.77 9.53 3.28
C LEU A 221 -7.73 8.83 2.40
N GLY A 222 -8.14 8.38 1.20
CA GLY A 222 -7.25 7.69 0.27
C GLY A 222 -6.11 8.58 -0.22
N SER A 223 -6.40 9.80 -0.68
CA SER A 223 -5.35 10.72 -1.15
C SER A 223 -4.47 11.22 0.00
N GLY A 224 -5.05 11.45 1.18
CA GLY A 224 -4.32 11.85 2.38
C GLY A 224 -3.34 10.78 2.85
N THR A 225 -3.74 9.50 2.81
CA THR A 225 -2.82 8.38 3.09
C THR A 225 -1.66 8.33 2.10
N VAL A 226 -1.91 8.51 0.80
CA VAL A 226 -0.83 8.58 -0.21
C VAL A 226 0.09 9.77 0.04
N LEU A 227 -0.46 10.94 0.39
CA LEU A 227 0.33 12.13 0.70
C LEU A 227 1.24 11.92 1.92
N ILE A 228 0.69 11.40 3.02
CA ILE A 228 1.46 11.10 4.24
C ILE A 228 2.56 10.08 3.92
N PHE A 229 2.23 9.04 3.16
CA PHE A 229 3.19 8.04 2.72
C PHE A 229 4.34 8.65 1.91
N LEU A 230 4.05 9.51 0.93
CA LEU A 230 5.09 10.15 0.10
C LEU A 230 5.97 11.09 0.93
N CYS A 231 5.38 11.88 1.83
CA CYS A 231 6.14 12.73 2.75
C CYS A 231 7.07 11.90 3.66
N PHE A 232 6.58 10.77 4.16
CA PHE A 232 7.36 9.84 4.96
C PHE A 232 8.49 9.20 4.14
N ALA A 233 8.17 8.66 2.96
CA ALA A 233 9.12 7.97 2.10
C ALA A 233 10.22 8.89 1.54
N LEU A 234 9.92 10.18 1.33
CA LEU A 234 10.93 11.18 0.95
C LEU A 234 11.96 11.47 2.04
N ARG A 235 11.62 11.25 3.31
CA ARG A 235 12.48 11.54 4.46
C ARG A 235 13.13 10.30 5.08
N LYS A 236 12.62 9.10 4.76
CA LYS A 236 13.14 7.84 5.31
C LYS A 236 14.51 7.54 4.73
N ARG A 237 15.50 7.33 5.61
CA ARG A 237 16.84 6.84 5.26
C ARG A 237 16.83 5.31 5.02
N ILE A 238 17.73 4.86 4.17
CA ILE A 238 18.00 3.43 3.94
C ILE A 238 19.04 2.95 4.95
N GLU A 239 18.65 1.98 5.78
CA GLU A 239 19.42 1.51 6.94
C GLU A 239 19.72 0.00 6.90
N SER A 240 19.41 -0.68 5.77
CA SER A 240 19.46 -2.14 5.60
C SER A 240 18.46 -2.89 6.48
N ASP A 241 17.30 -2.30 6.72
CA ASP A 241 16.22 -2.89 7.51
C ASP A 241 15.05 -3.36 6.62
N PRO A 242 14.17 -4.26 7.10
CA PRO A 242 12.98 -4.64 6.32
C PRO A 242 12.07 -3.45 6.02
N PHE A 243 12.19 -2.37 6.79
CA PHE A 243 11.41 -1.15 6.61
C PHE A 243 11.80 -0.41 5.32
N ASP A 244 12.99 -0.68 4.78
CA ASP A 244 13.45 -0.21 3.46
C ASP A 244 12.57 -0.68 2.31
N TRP A 245 11.78 -1.74 2.48
CA TRP A 245 10.78 -2.13 1.49
C TRP A 245 9.79 -0.99 1.18
N LEU A 246 9.47 -0.11 2.15
CA LEU A 246 8.63 1.07 1.90
C LEU A 246 9.28 2.09 0.97
N ASN A 247 10.61 2.20 0.96
CA ASN A 247 11.33 3.11 0.05
C ASN A 247 11.15 2.69 -1.41
N VAL A 248 10.99 1.39 -1.69
CA VAL A 248 10.78 0.85 -3.05
C VAL A 248 9.43 1.29 -3.64
N PHE A 249 8.46 1.65 -2.80
CA PHE A 249 7.18 2.23 -3.24
C PHE A 249 7.24 3.75 -3.49
N SER A 250 8.41 4.37 -3.37
CA SER A 250 8.61 5.78 -3.70
C SER A 250 9.31 5.92 -5.06
N PRO A 251 8.69 6.56 -6.07
CA PRO A 251 9.37 6.84 -7.34
C PRO A 251 10.53 7.85 -7.17
N ALA A 252 10.59 8.57 -6.04
CA ALA A 252 11.67 9.51 -5.75
C ALA A 252 13.02 8.82 -5.48
N LEU A 253 13.03 7.51 -5.18
CA LEU A 253 14.24 6.72 -4.95
C LEU A 253 15.24 6.83 -6.12
N ILE A 254 14.74 6.93 -7.35
CA ILE A 254 15.57 7.05 -8.56
C ILE A 254 16.26 8.41 -8.67
N LEU A 255 15.70 9.47 -8.07
CA LEU A 255 16.26 10.83 -8.19
C LEU A 255 17.69 10.92 -7.68
N GLN A 256 18.09 10.10 -6.71
CA GLN A 256 19.45 10.09 -6.19
C GLN A 256 20.48 9.57 -7.17
N TYR A 257 20.09 8.60 -7.99
CA TYR A 257 20.94 8.17 -9.10
C TYR A 257 21.07 9.29 -10.12
N LEU A 258 19.97 9.98 -10.45
CA LEU A 258 20.06 11.10 -11.39
C LEU A 258 20.95 12.22 -10.84
N ILE A 259 20.93 12.47 -9.52
CA ILE A 259 21.84 13.41 -8.86
C ILE A 259 23.30 12.94 -9.00
N SER A 260 23.59 11.69 -8.62
CA SER A 260 24.97 11.17 -8.65
C SER A 260 25.57 11.13 -10.05
N ALA A 261 24.75 11.05 -11.10
CA ALA A 261 25.18 11.15 -12.49
C ALA A 261 25.82 12.51 -12.84
N THR A 262 25.43 13.58 -12.15
CA THR A 262 25.85 14.95 -12.48
C THR A 262 27.18 15.35 -11.84
N GLY A 263 27.64 14.62 -10.82
CA GLY A 263 28.84 14.95 -10.04
C GLY A 263 28.67 16.14 -9.08
N ASN A 264 27.48 16.77 -9.04
CA ASN A 264 27.20 17.97 -8.24
C ASN A 264 26.32 17.64 -7.03
N GLU A 265 26.56 18.32 -5.92
CA GLU A 265 25.66 18.25 -4.76
C GLU A 265 24.47 19.22 -4.95
N PRO A 266 23.21 18.74 -4.95
CA PRO A 266 22.06 19.62 -5.06
C PRO A 266 21.96 20.54 -3.83
N THR A 267 21.27 21.66 -3.96
CA THR A 267 20.99 22.53 -2.79
C THR A 267 19.86 21.96 -1.93
N ILE A 268 19.00 21.17 -2.55
CA ILE A 268 17.87 20.50 -1.92
C ILE A 268 18.37 19.17 -1.33
N SER A 269 18.37 19.07 -0.01
CA SER A 269 18.70 17.83 0.70
C SER A 269 17.63 16.77 0.46
N PHE A 270 17.85 15.88 -0.51
CA PHE A 270 17.14 14.61 -0.58
C PHE A 270 17.82 13.63 0.37
N SER A 271 17.12 13.18 1.41
CA SER A 271 17.64 12.06 2.18
C SER A 271 17.63 10.80 1.30
N GLN A 272 18.80 10.23 1.01
CA GLN A 272 19.19 8.86 1.40
C GLN A 272 20.70 8.69 1.12
N LEU A 273 21.52 9.00 2.12
CA LEU A 273 22.97 8.75 2.18
C LEU A 273 23.35 7.24 2.21
N GLY A 274 22.50 6.36 1.66
CA GLY A 274 22.62 4.92 1.87
C GLY A 274 21.91 4.06 0.83
N ILE A 275 21.58 4.57 -0.36
CA ILE A 275 20.92 3.74 -1.40
C ILE A 275 21.72 2.48 -1.74
N GLN A 276 23.05 2.56 -1.64
CA GLN A 276 24.00 1.46 -1.81
C GLN A 276 23.77 0.31 -0.82
N ASN A 277 23.15 0.60 0.32
CA ASN A 277 22.83 -0.39 1.35
C ASN A 277 21.51 -1.13 1.08
N LEU A 278 20.78 -0.78 0.01
CA LEU A 278 19.54 -1.48 -0.33
C LEU A 278 19.85 -2.87 -0.91
N HIS A 279 19.56 -3.90 -0.12
CA HIS A 279 19.75 -5.29 -0.49
C HIS A 279 18.41 -6.04 -0.52
N TRP A 280 18.29 -6.99 -1.44
CA TRP A 280 17.20 -7.96 -1.43
C TRP A 280 17.80 -9.36 -1.39
N PHE A 281 17.61 -10.05 -0.26
CA PHE A 281 18.49 -11.13 0.19
C PHE A 281 19.95 -10.66 0.15
N ASN A 282 20.85 -11.39 -0.51
CA ASN A 282 22.24 -10.97 -0.69
C ASN A 282 22.48 -10.26 -2.04
N LEU A 283 21.42 -9.87 -2.75
CA LEU A 283 21.56 -9.14 -4.02
C LEU A 283 21.68 -7.63 -3.73
N PRO A 284 22.77 -6.97 -4.13
CA PRO A 284 22.97 -5.54 -3.89
C PRO A 284 22.23 -4.70 -4.94
N VAL A 285 20.90 -4.70 -4.83
CA VAL A 285 19.98 -4.02 -5.76
C VAL A 285 20.22 -2.51 -5.78
N GLY A 286 20.69 -1.97 -4.66
CA GLY A 286 20.96 -0.57 -4.43
C GLY A 286 22.27 -0.03 -4.96
N LEU A 287 23.10 -0.81 -5.65
CA LEU A 287 24.40 -0.35 -6.20
C LEU A 287 24.30 0.33 -7.57
N GLY A 288 23.26 0.03 -8.36
CA GLY A 288 23.10 0.62 -9.68
C GLY A 288 21.66 1.00 -10.00
N ILE A 289 21.51 1.96 -10.92
CA ILE A 289 20.20 2.42 -11.41
C ILE A 289 19.36 1.26 -11.97
N VAL A 290 19.98 0.31 -12.67
CA VAL A 290 19.28 -0.86 -13.23
C VAL A 290 18.66 -1.71 -12.13
N GLY A 291 19.38 -1.93 -11.02
CA GLY A 291 18.88 -2.66 -9.87
C GLY A 291 17.67 -1.97 -9.25
N VAL A 292 17.79 -0.67 -8.96
CA VAL A 292 16.71 0.14 -8.37
C VAL A 292 15.48 0.24 -9.27
N VAL A 293 15.67 0.46 -10.58
CA VAL A 293 14.57 0.47 -11.55
C VAL A 293 13.89 -0.90 -11.61
N SER A 294 14.68 -1.98 -11.69
CA SER A 294 14.15 -3.34 -11.77
C SER A 294 13.33 -3.72 -10.55
N ILE A 295 13.85 -3.50 -9.32
CA ILE A 295 13.12 -3.83 -8.10
C ILE A 295 11.86 -2.98 -7.95
N SER A 296 11.92 -1.70 -8.32
CA SER A 296 10.76 -0.79 -8.26
C SER A 296 9.66 -1.26 -9.20
N VAL A 297 9.99 -1.50 -10.48
CA VAL A 297 9.03 -1.95 -11.50
C VAL A 297 8.44 -3.31 -11.14
N LEU A 298 9.27 -4.27 -10.69
CA LEU A 298 8.80 -5.59 -10.26
C LEU A 298 7.87 -5.48 -9.05
N ASN A 299 8.22 -4.66 -8.05
CA ASN A 299 7.40 -4.44 -6.87
C ASN A 299 6.05 -3.80 -7.25
N TYR A 300 6.03 -2.71 -8.02
CA TYR A 300 4.78 -2.10 -8.48
C TYR A 300 3.92 -3.06 -9.30
N SER A 301 4.53 -3.82 -10.22
CA SER A 301 3.81 -4.77 -11.07
C SER A 301 3.17 -5.90 -10.26
N LEU A 302 3.90 -6.43 -9.27
CA LEU A 302 3.44 -7.50 -8.40
C LEU A 302 2.21 -7.08 -7.57
N TRP A 303 2.28 -5.91 -6.93
CA TRP A 303 1.17 -5.42 -6.11
C TRP A 303 0.00 -4.89 -6.94
N THR A 304 0.26 -4.41 -8.16
CA THR A 304 -0.78 -4.11 -9.14
C THR A 304 -1.54 -5.38 -9.53
N TYR A 305 -0.83 -6.48 -9.79
CA TYR A 305 -1.45 -7.77 -10.11
C TYR A 305 -2.40 -8.23 -9.00
N TRP A 306 -1.95 -8.21 -7.74
CA TRP A 306 -2.79 -8.59 -6.60
C TRP A 306 -3.99 -7.67 -6.41
N SER A 307 -3.81 -6.36 -6.61
CA SER A 307 -4.91 -5.38 -6.59
C SER A 307 -5.94 -5.68 -7.69
N TRP A 308 -5.47 -6.07 -8.87
CA TRP A 308 -6.33 -6.41 -10.00
C TRP A 308 -7.13 -7.70 -9.77
N GLN A 309 -6.52 -8.71 -9.15
CA GLN A 309 -7.22 -9.95 -8.75
C GLN A 309 -8.39 -9.64 -7.79
N ALA A 310 -8.18 -8.73 -6.83
CA ALA A 310 -9.23 -8.28 -5.93
C ALA A 310 -10.33 -7.49 -6.65
N MET A 311 -9.95 -6.53 -7.50
CA MET A 311 -10.91 -5.69 -8.23
C MET A 311 -11.79 -6.50 -9.18
N GLN A 312 -11.22 -7.43 -9.94
CA GLN A 312 -12.00 -8.27 -10.88
C GLN A 312 -13.08 -9.08 -10.16
N ARG A 313 -12.81 -9.50 -8.93
CA ARG A 313 -13.74 -10.28 -8.12
C ARG A 313 -14.81 -9.39 -7.48
N ARG A 314 -14.39 -8.23 -6.97
CA ARG A 314 -15.25 -7.30 -6.21
C ARG A 314 -16.16 -6.47 -7.11
N PHE A 315 -15.68 -6.07 -8.29
CA PHE A 315 -16.39 -5.16 -9.19
C PHE A 315 -17.76 -5.69 -9.64
N PRO A 316 -17.92 -6.96 -10.09
CA PRO A 316 -19.22 -7.49 -10.50
C PRO A 316 -20.16 -7.78 -9.34
N ASN A 317 -19.62 -8.21 -8.18
CA ASN A 317 -20.40 -8.70 -7.05
C ASN A 317 -19.88 -8.15 -5.71
N PHE A 318 -20.57 -7.15 -5.17
CA PHE A 318 -20.24 -6.55 -3.88
C PHE A 318 -20.47 -7.49 -2.67
N SER A 319 -21.19 -8.60 -2.83
CA SER A 319 -21.43 -9.55 -1.73
C SER A 319 -20.34 -10.63 -1.59
N LYS A 320 -19.44 -10.76 -2.58
CA LYS A 320 -18.35 -11.75 -2.54
C LYS A 320 -17.14 -11.22 -1.76
N SER A 321 -16.42 -12.12 -1.09
CA SER A 321 -15.13 -11.82 -0.45
C SER A 321 -14.17 -11.18 -1.46
N ILE A 322 -13.29 -10.29 -0.98
CA ILE A 322 -12.35 -9.53 -1.83
C ILE A 322 -11.36 -10.49 -2.51
N PHE A 323 -10.85 -11.46 -1.75
CA PHE A 323 -10.02 -12.54 -2.25
C PHE A 323 -10.71 -13.89 -2.08
N SER A 324 -10.39 -14.85 -2.96
CA SER A 324 -10.61 -16.26 -2.64
C SER A 324 -9.59 -16.74 -1.61
N LYS A 325 -9.93 -17.81 -0.88
CA LYS A 325 -9.01 -18.46 0.07
C LYS A 325 -7.72 -18.91 -0.61
N ARG A 326 -7.82 -19.48 -1.81
CA ARG A 326 -6.64 -19.88 -2.61
C ARG A 326 -5.78 -18.69 -3.02
N GLN A 327 -6.38 -17.58 -3.44
CA GLN A 327 -5.63 -16.35 -3.74
C GLN A 327 -4.96 -15.80 -2.48
N SER A 328 -5.59 -15.88 -1.30
CA SER A 328 -4.93 -15.43 -0.06
C SER A 328 -3.68 -16.26 0.28
N TYR A 329 -3.69 -17.57 0.07
CA TYR A 329 -2.52 -18.42 0.33
C TYR A 329 -1.31 -18.00 -0.51
N LEU A 330 -1.57 -17.72 -1.79
CA LEU A 330 -0.54 -17.26 -2.71
C LEU A 330 -0.10 -15.82 -2.42
N LEU A 331 -1.03 -14.95 -2.04
CA LEU A 331 -0.73 -13.57 -1.64
C LEU A 331 0.18 -13.55 -0.40
N VAL A 332 -0.13 -14.33 0.63
CA VAL A 332 0.68 -14.43 1.85
C VAL A 332 2.05 -15.00 1.53
N ALA A 333 2.14 -16.12 0.83
CA ALA A 333 3.44 -16.68 0.44
C ALA A 333 4.30 -15.66 -0.33
N CYS A 334 3.68 -14.92 -1.25
CA CYS A 334 4.34 -13.88 -2.03
C CYS A 334 4.79 -12.69 -1.17
N PHE A 335 3.94 -12.21 -0.27
CA PHE A 335 4.25 -11.13 0.66
C PHE A 335 5.44 -11.49 1.55
N GLU A 336 5.40 -12.66 2.18
CA GLU A 336 6.44 -13.12 3.10
C GLU A 336 7.79 -13.27 2.39
N VAL A 337 7.83 -13.81 1.17
CA VAL A 337 9.09 -13.93 0.41
C VAL A 337 9.67 -12.56 0.08
N VAL A 338 8.84 -11.59 -0.30
CA VAL A 338 9.30 -10.24 -0.65
C VAL A 338 9.84 -9.52 0.59
N THR A 339 9.08 -9.49 1.69
CA THR A 339 9.48 -8.79 2.92
C THR A 339 10.66 -9.47 3.62
N LEU A 340 10.69 -10.81 3.63
CA LEU A 340 11.83 -11.57 4.14
C LEU A 340 13.11 -11.23 3.37
N GLY A 341 13.03 -11.02 2.06
CA GLY A 341 14.18 -10.62 1.26
C GLY A 341 14.86 -9.35 1.77
N PHE A 342 14.10 -8.34 2.22
CA PHE A 342 14.69 -7.13 2.83
C PHE A 342 15.15 -7.34 4.29
N ALA A 343 14.83 -8.48 4.92
CA ALA A 343 15.16 -8.77 6.32
C ALA A 343 16.41 -9.63 6.50
N VAL A 344 16.79 -10.42 5.48
CA VAL A 344 17.88 -11.40 5.59
C VAL A 344 19.26 -10.74 5.72
N PHE A 345 19.47 -9.64 5.03
CA PHE A 345 20.76 -8.93 5.03
C PHE A 345 20.86 -7.98 6.22
N GLY A 346 22.00 -7.98 6.91
CA GLY A 346 22.27 -7.10 8.05
C GLY A 346 23.18 -7.73 9.10
N GLU A 347 23.60 -6.93 10.07
CA GLU A 347 24.39 -7.42 11.21
C GLU A 347 23.54 -8.35 12.10
N LYS A 348 24.14 -9.42 12.62
CA LYS A 348 23.44 -10.43 13.45
C LYS A 348 22.75 -9.83 14.68
N SER A 349 23.38 -8.83 15.29
CA SER A 349 22.85 -8.07 16.43
C SER A 349 21.54 -7.33 16.11
N GLY A 350 21.35 -6.90 14.86
CA GLY A 350 20.17 -6.18 14.37
C GLY A 350 19.02 -7.07 13.87
N LEU A 351 19.25 -8.36 13.62
CA LEU A 351 18.25 -9.27 13.03
C LEU A 351 16.99 -9.43 13.90
N ILE A 352 17.09 -9.23 15.21
CA ILE A 352 15.91 -9.24 16.09
C ILE A 352 14.98 -8.06 15.82
N TYR A 353 15.54 -6.89 15.50
CA TYR A 353 14.76 -5.72 15.05
C TYR A 353 14.10 -6.00 13.70
N HIS A 354 14.80 -6.70 12.80
CA HIS A 354 14.23 -7.10 11.52
C HIS A 354 13.01 -8.01 11.72
N PHE A 355 13.11 -8.98 12.63
CA PHE A 355 12.00 -9.85 12.99
C PHE A 355 10.80 -9.08 13.59
N GLN A 356 11.05 -8.07 14.43
CA GLN A 356 9.98 -7.21 14.97
C GLN A 356 9.22 -6.48 13.87
N ILE A 357 9.94 -5.91 12.89
CA ILE A 357 9.35 -5.22 11.74
C ILE A 357 8.54 -6.20 10.87
N LEU A 358 9.10 -7.38 10.57
CA LEU A 358 8.38 -8.43 9.84
C LEU A 358 7.08 -8.84 10.54
N LEU A 359 7.10 -8.94 11.87
CA LEU A 359 5.90 -9.28 12.61
C LEU A 359 4.85 -8.17 12.53
N ALA A 360 5.26 -6.89 12.60
CA ALA A 360 4.36 -5.76 12.42
C ALA A 360 3.72 -5.77 11.01
N TYR A 361 4.50 -6.09 9.97
CA TYR A 361 3.99 -6.30 8.61
C TYR A 361 2.98 -7.43 8.53
N ASN A 362 3.24 -8.56 9.19
CA ASN A 362 2.32 -9.68 9.23
C ASN A 362 1.02 -9.31 9.94
N PHE A 363 1.08 -8.59 11.05
CA PHE A 363 -0.13 -8.08 11.71
C PHE A 363 -0.98 -7.20 10.78
N LEU A 364 -0.37 -6.28 10.03
CA LEU A 364 -1.07 -5.44 9.06
C LEU A 364 -1.70 -6.27 7.92
N LEU A 365 -0.96 -7.23 7.37
CA LEU A 365 -1.44 -8.14 6.32
C LEU A 365 -2.63 -8.97 6.82
N PHE A 366 -2.50 -9.61 7.98
CA PHE A 366 -3.53 -10.48 8.53
C PHE A 366 -4.78 -9.71 8.96
N PHE A 367 -4.63 -8.49 9.46
CA PHE A 367 -5.77 -7.60 9.72
C PHE A 367 -6.56 -7.32 8.42
N GLY A 368 -5.85 -6.98 7.34
CA GLY A 368 -6.46 -6.82 6.00
C GLY A 368 -7.11 -8.11 5.49
N LEU A 369 -6.46 -9.26 5.66
CA LEU A 369 -6.96 -10.57 5.22
C LEU A 369 -8.20 -11.01 5.99
N ILE A 370 -8.29 -10.74 7.30
CA ILE A 370 -9.50 -11.00 8.08
C ILE A 370 -10.68 -10.29 7.45
N ILE A 371 -10.54 -9.00 7.10
CA ILE A 371 -11.59 -8.22 6.44
C ILE A 371 -11.86 -8.76 5.03
N ALA A 372 -10.82 -9.10 4.28
CA ALA A 372 -10.93 -9.51 2.88
C ALA A 372 -11.53 -10.90 2.67
N LEU A 373 -11.32 -11.83 3.61
CA LEU A 373 -11.76 -13.22 3.52
C LEU A 373 -13.06 -13.49 4.26
N THR A 374 -13.42 -12.66 5.25
CA THR A 374 -14.63 -12.89 6.04
C THR A 374 -15.87 -12.71 5.16
N PRO A 375 -16.66 -13.78 4.94
CA PRO A 375 -17.86 -13.70 4.11
C PRO A 375 -18.99 -12.92 4.79
N GLN A 376 -19.87 -12.33 3.98
CA GLN A 376 -21.08 -11.65 4.47
C GLN A 376 -22.03 -12.64 5.15
N ARG A 377 -22.85 -12.15 6.10
CA ARG A 377 -23.82 -12.96 6.86
C ARG A 377 -24.68 -13.89 6.01
N GLN A 378 -25.22 -13.40 4.89
CA GLN A 378 -26.06 -14.19 3.99
C GLN A 378 -25.30 -15.38 3.40
N ALA A 379 -24.05 -15.19 2.97
CA ALA A 379 -23.22 -16.27 2.43
C ALA A 379 -22.95 -17.36 3.47
N VAL A 380 -22.69 -16.97 4.73
CA VAL A 380 -22.48 -17.92 5.82
C VAL A 380 -23.75 -18.68 6.16
N GLN A 381 -24.91 -18.01 6.15
CA GLN A 381 -26.21 -18.64 6.38
C GLN A 381 -26.54 -19.65 5.27
N ASP A 382 -26.35 -19.28 4.01
CA ASP A 382 -26.52 -20.18 2.87
C ASP A 382 -25.61 -21.40 2.98
N TRP A 383 -24.34 -21.18 3.32
CA TRP A 383 -23.40 -22.28 3.55
C TRP A 383 -23.87 -23.20 4.66
N ALA A 384 -24.31 -22.64 5.80
CA ALA A 384 -24.80 -23.42 6.93
C ALA A 384 -26.03 -24.28 6.58
N ARG A 385 -26.93 -23.78 5.71
CA ARG A 385 -28.12 -24.49 5.22
C ARG A 385 -27.77 -25.62 4.24
N TYR A 386 -27.02 -25.30 3.19
CA TYR A 386 -26.81 -26.23 2.06
C TYR A 386 -25.64 -27.21 2.22
N ARG A 387 -24.79 -27.05 3.26
CA ARG A 387 -23.63 -27.95 3.45
C ARG A 387 -24.00 -29.43 3.57
N LYS A 388 -25.14 -29.75 4.22
CA LYS A 388 -25.57 -31.15 4.45
C LYS A 388 -26.06 -31.81 3.17
N GLN A 389 -26.64 -31.03 2.24
CA GLN A 389 -27.18 -31.54 0.98
C GLN A 389 -26.05 -31.96 0.01
N LYS A 390 -24.94 -31.22 0.00
CA LYS A 390 -23.72 -31.59 -0.77
C LYS A 390 -23.02 -32.84 -0.20
N GLN A 391 -23.13 -33.08 1.10
CA GLN A 391 -22.52 -34.22 1.79
C GLN A 391 -23.20 -35.56 1.45
N SER A 392 -24.45 -35.53 0.96
CA SER A 392 -25.23 -36.74 0.64
C SER A 392 -24.80 -37.47 -0.64
N SER A 393 -24.06 -36.84 -1.56
CA SER A 393 -23.71 -37.45 -2.86
C SER A 393 -22.35 -38.17 -2.92
N ARG A 394 -21.51 -38.06 -1.89
CA ARG A 394 -20.18 -38.71 -1.83
C ARG A 394 -19.94 -39.31 -0.45
N LYS A 395 -20.43 -40.54 -0.25
CA LYS A 395 -20.04 -41.40 0.88
C LYS A 395 -18.69 -42.05 0.56
N GLY A 396 -17.61 -41.40 0.99
CA GLY A 396 -16.25 -41.94 0.96
C GLY A 396 -15.52 -41.54 2.23
N LEU A 397 -14.82 -42.51 2.84
CA LEU A 397 -14.22 -42.50 4.18
C LEU A 397 -13.59 -41.15 4.60
N LEU A 398 -14.01 -40.68 5.79
CA LEU A 398 -13.51 -39.54 6.59
C LEU A 398 -13.98 -38.13 6.18
N ASN A 399 -14.14 -37.28 7.20
CA ASN A 399 -14.56 -35.85 7.21
C ASN A 399 -13.77 -34.88 6.30
N SER A 400 -13.01 -35.39 5.33
CA SER A 400 -12.22 -34.66 4.33
C SER A 400 -13.04 -33.63 3.54
N SER A 401 -14.34 -33.89 3.32
CA SER A 401 -15.22 -32.96 2.59
C SER A 401 -15.43 -31.64 3.36
N LEU A 402 -15.53 -31.66 4.69
CA LEU A 402 -15.79 -30.47 5.51
C LEU A 402 -14.52 -29.63 5.69
N LEU A 403 -13.37 -30.26 5.95
CA LEU A 403 -12.09 -29.55 6.05
C LEU A 403 -11.70 -28.95 4.69
N ARG A 404 -11.90 -29.69 3.61
CA ARG A 404 -11.69 -29.17 2.24
C ARG A 404 -12.63 -28.01 1.93
N ASP A 405 -13.88 -28.07 2.34
CA ASP A 405 -14.84 -26.98 2.15
C ASP A 405 -14.56 -25.77 3.06
N LEU A 406 -13.98 -25.96 4.25
CA LEU A 406 -13.52 -24.86 5.10
C LEU A 406 -12.24 -24.20 4.55
N ALA A 407 -11.31 -24.99 4.02
CA ALA A 407 -10.06 -24.50 3.44
C ALA A 407 -10.28 -23.81 2.08
N ILE A 408 -11.16 -24.33 1.24
CA ILE A 408 -11.29 -23.87 -0.16
C ILE A 408 -12.62 -23.15 -0.41
N GLY A 409 -13.68 -23.53 0.31
CA GLY A 409 -15.02 -23.03 0.07
C GLY A 409 -15.16 -21.52 0.31
N GLU A 410 -15.76 -20.83 -0.65
CA GLU A 410 -15.83 -19.36 -0.64
C GLU A 410 -16.83 -18.80 0.37
N LYS A 411 -17.90 -19.55 0.64
CA LYS A 411 -18.98 -19.13 1.55
C LYS A 411 -18.76 -19.60 2.98
N SER A 412 -17.75 -20.42 3.21
CA SER A 412 -17.49 -21.03 4.52
C SER A 412 -16.69 -20.07 5.41
N PRO A 413 -16.80 -20.21 6.76
CA PRO A 413 -16.10 -19.33 7.71
C PRO A 413 -14.60 -19.16 7.41
N ALA A 414 -14.06 -17.98 7.71
CA ALA A 414 -12.70 -17.60 7.32
C ALA A 414 -11.59 -18.13 8.26
N ILE A 415 -11.92 -18.59 9.47
CA ILE A 415 -10.96 -18.95 10.53
C ILE A 415 -9.94 -20.00 10.04
N VAL A 416 -10.40 -21.08 9.41
CA VAL A 416 -9.49 -22.13 8.90
C VAL A 416 -8.60 -21.60 7.78
N ALA A 417 -9.11 -20.70 6.95
CA ALA A 417 -8.30 -20.08 5.90
C ALA A 417 -7.21 -19.17 6.50
N ILE A 418 -7.51 -18.44 7.55
CA ILE A 418 -6.53 -17.60 8.25
C ILE A 418 -5.49 -18.48 8.96
N ALA A 419 -5.90 -19.60 9.58
CA ALA A 419 -4.97 -20.57 10.16
C ALA A 419 -4.01 -21.16 9.12
N LEU A 420 -4.49 -21.48 7.92
CA LEU A 420 -3.65 -21.97 6.83
C LEU A 420 -2.70 -20.89 6.31
N ASN A 421 -3.14 -19.64 6.20
CA ASN A 421 -2.26 -18.51 5.87
C ASN A 421 -1.16 -18.33 6.94
N LEU A 422 -1.49 -18.41 8.22
CA LEU A 422 -0.51 -18.36 9.32
C LEU A 422 0.48 -19.53 9.27
N ALA A 423 0.02 -20.72 8.91
CA ALA A 423 0.90 -21.87 8.71
C ALA A 423 1.90 -21.62 7.56
N ILE A 424 1.46 -21.00 6.46
CA ILE A 424 2.35 -20.61 5.35
C ILE A 424 3.39 -19.59 5.82
N THR A 425 2.98 -18.55 6.54
CA THR A 425 3.89 -17.59 7.18
C THR A 425 4.91 -18.30 8.07
N ALA A 426 4.47 -19.21 8.93
CA ALA A 426 5.37 -19.96 9.81
C ALA A 426 6.36 -20.84 9.03
N ILE A 427 5.91 -21.52 7.97
CA ILE A 427 6.78 -22.35 7.12
C ILE A 427 7.90 -21.53 6.47
N ILE A 428 7.63 -20.28 6.11
CA ILE A 428 8.61 -19.38 5.47
C ILE A 428 9.55 -18.75 6.51
N LEU A 429 9.02 -18.30 7.65
CA LEU A 429 9.79 -17.58 8.66
C LEU A 429 10.61 -18.49 9.58
N ILE A 430 10.11 -19.67 9.95
CA ILE A 430 10.81 -20.57 10.89
C ILE A 430 12.22 -20.93 10.39
N PRO A 431 12.44 -21.34 9.12
CA PRO A 431 13.78 -21.62 8.63
C PRO A 431 14.74 -20.44 8.80
N TRP A 432 14.30 -19.22 8.48
CA TRP A 432 15.12 -18.02 8.66
C TRP A 432 15.40 -17.74 10.14
N ILE A 433 14.39 -17.84 11.02
CA ILE A 433 14.57 -17.68 12.48
C ILE A 433 15.59 -18.69 13.03
N VAL A 434 15.53 -19.93 12.54
CA VAL A 434 16.39 -21.02 13.03
C VAL A 434 17.84 -20.87 12.59
N ILE A 435 18.08 -20.34 11.39
CA ILE A 435 19.39 -20.21 10.76
C ILE A 435 20.06 -18.86 11.08
N ALA A 436 19.29 -17.76 11.06
CA ALA A 436 19.85 -16.41 11.08
C ALA A 436 19.98 -15.82 12.50
N LEU A 437 19.05 -16.13 13.41
CA LEU A 437 19.04 -15.55 14.77
C LEU A 437 19.96 -16.31 15.73
N ASP A 438 20.63 -15.55 16.60
CA ASP A 438 21.46 -16.10 17.68
C ASP A 438 20.63 -16.90 18.70
N GLY A 439 21.30 -17.87 19.36
CA GLY A 439 20.64 -18.82 20.26
C GLY A 439 19.84 -18.20 21.40
N SER A 440 20.27 -17.03 21.91
CA SER A 440 19.58 -16.31 22.99
C SER A 440 18.23 -15.72 22.56
N TYR A 441 18.08 -15.34 21.29
CA TYR A 441 16.87 -14.72 20.75
C TYR A 441 15.99 -15.71 19.97
N LYS A 442 16.55 -16.82 19.51
CA LYS A 442 15.86 -17.84 18.71
C LYS A 442 14.60 -18.39 19.39
N LEU A 443 14.69 -18.79 20.67
CA LEU A 443 13.53 -19.31 21.39
C LEU A 443 12.45 -18.23 21.58
N SER A 444 12.87 -17.02 21.94
CA SER A 444 11.98 -15.86 22.11
C SER A 444 11.25 -15.49 20.82
N ALA A 445 11.93 -15.53 19.67
CA ALA A 445 11.33 -15.26 18.36
C ALA A 445 10.32 -16.35 17.94
N LEU A 446 10.62 -17.62 18.21
CA LEU A 446 9.67 -18.71 17.96
C LEU A 446 8.43 -18.58 18.83
N MET A 447 8.58 -18.28 20.13
CA MET A 447 7.45 -18.07 21.03
C MET A 447 6.63 -16.84 20.64
N ALA A 448 7.29 -15.78 20.20
CA ALA A 448 6.63 -14.59 19.65
C ALA A 448 5.78 -14.90 18.42
N LEU A 449 6.31 -15.71 17.50
CA LEU A 449 5.58 -16.14 16.30
C LEU A 449 4.34 -16.97 16.67
N VAL A 450 4.46 -17.85 17.67
CA VAL A 450 3.32 -18.65 18.16
C VAL A 450 2.26 -17.76 18.81
N LEU A 451 2.66 -16.87 19.73
CA LEU A 451 1.74 -15.97 20.44
C LEU A 451 1.03 -14.98 19.51
N SER A 452 1.76 -14.42 18.55
CA SER A 452 1.16 -13.54 17.53
C SER A 452 0.18 -14.29 16.63
N SER A 453 0.52 -15.51 16.21
CA SER A 453 -0.37 -16.36 15.41
C SER A 453 -1.66 -16.70 16.17
N SER A 454 -1.56 -17.08 17.45
CA SER A 454 -2.75 -17.34 18.27
C SER A 454 -3.60 -16.10 18.50
N PHE A 455 -2.98 -14.93 18.69
CA PHE A 455 -3.70 -13.66 18.79
C PHE A 455 -4.44 -13.31 17.48
N ILE A 456 -3.81 -13.46 16.32
CA ILE A 456 -4.45 -13.25 15.02
C ILE A 456 -5.64 -14.19 14.83
N LEU A 457 -5.54 -15.45 15.26
CA LEU A 457 -6.66 -16.39 15.22
C LEU A 457 -7.81 -15.98 16.14
N VAL A 458 -7.52 -15.44 17.32
CA VAL A 458 -8.53 -14.87 18.22
C VAL A 458 -9.24 -13.70 17.52
N CYS A 459 -8.50 -12.76 16.92
CA CYS A 459 -9.07 -11.67 16.13
C CYS A 459 -9.96 -12.18 14.99
N ALA A 460 -9.50 -13.19 14.24
CA ALA A 460 -10.29 -13.83 13.19
C ALA A 460 -11.60 -14.44 13.71
N ALA A 461 -11.56 -15.09 14.88
CA ALA A 461 -12.73 -15.68 15.51
C ALA A 461 -13.73 -14.60 15.99
N ILE A 462 -13.24 -13.51 16.57
CA ILE A 462 -14.07 -12.36 16.96
C ILE A 462 -14.73 -11.75 15.73
N ALA A 463 -13.96 -11.49 14.66
CA ALA A 463 -14.51 -10.97 13.40
C ALA A 463 -15.62 -11.87 12.82
N GLN A 464 -15.41 -13.20 12.87
CA GLN A 464 -16.39 -14.17 12.41
C GLN A 464 -17.66 -14.20 13.29
N LEU A 465 -17.56 -13.92 14.59
CA LEU A 465 -18.72 -13.77 15.48
C LEU A 465 -19.53 -12.51 15.14
N VAL A 466 -18.85 -11.39 14.86
CA VAL A 466 -19.49 -10.12 14.48
C VAL A 466 -20.37 -10.30 13.24
N VAL A 467 -19.99 -11.15 12.29
CA VAL A 467 -20.81 -11.47 11.09
C VAL A 467 -22.22 -11.95 11.42
N PHE A 468 -22.41 -12.64 12.56
CA PHE A 468 -23.71 -13.15 12.96
C PHE A 468 -24.62 -12.09 13.60
N THR A 469 -24.08 -10.93 13.96
CA THR A 469 -24.87 -9.80 14.46
C THR A 469 -25.72 -9.18 13.35
N GLN A 470 -26.90 -8.67 13.69
CA GLN A 470 -27.82 -8.04 12.74
C GLN A 470 -27.43 -6.57 12.50
N THR A 471 -26.25 -6.35 11.93
CA THR A 471 -25.73 -5.01 11.67
C THR A 471 -25.70 -4.71 10.18
N GLN A 472 -26.18 -3.52 9.81
CA GLN A 472 -25.92 -2.94 8.49
C GLN A 472 -24.44 -2.50 8.43
N LYS A 473 -23.81 -2.59 7.25
CA LYS A 473 -22.38 -2.25 7.04
C LYS A 473 -21.39 -3.04 7.90
N GLN A 474 -21.50 -4.37 7.86
CA GLN A 474 -20.71 -5.31 8.67
C GLN A 474 -19.18 -5.06 8.65
N GLY A 475 -18.63 -4.61 7.53
CA GLY A 475 -17.19 -4.32 7.40
C GLY A 475 -16.70 -3.24 8.39
N LEU A 476 -17.50 -2.20 8.67
CA LEU A 476 -17.15 -1.18 9.65
C LEU A 476 -17.12 -1.71 11.07
N TRP A 477 -18.10 -2.54 11.42
CA TRP A 477 -18.16 -3.12 12.76
C TRP A 477 -16.99 -4.06 13.01
N ILE A 478 -16.62 -4.87 12.01
CA ILE A 478 -15.42 -5.70 12.09
C ILE A 478 -14.17 -4.82 12.25
N MET A 479 -14.00 -3.81 11.40
CA MET A 479 -12.85 -2.90 11.47
C MET A 479 -12.77 -2.17 12.81
N GLY A 480 -13.89 -1.63 13.30
CA GLY A 480 -13.98 -0.90 14.56
C GLY A 480 -13.67 -1.80 15.76
N ILE A 481 -14.32 -2.96 15.86
CA ILE A 481 -14.11 -3.90 16.98
C ILE A 481 -12.66 -4.42 16.98
N LEU A 482 -12.14 -4.83 15.83
CA LEU A 482 -10.75 -5.30 15.75
C LEU A 482 -9.76 -4.16 16.07
N GLY A 483 -10.02 -2.96 15.57
CA GLY A 483 -9.22 -1.77 15.90
C GLY A 483 -9.21 -1.49 17.40
N THR A 484 -10.37 -1.57 18.06
CA THR A 484 -10.48 -1.44 19.52
C THR A 484 -9.69 -2.54 20.24
N VAL A 485 -9.81 -3.80 19.83
CA VAL A 485 -9.10 -4.93 20.45
C VAL A 485 -7.57 -4.80 20.29
N ILE A 486 -7.11 -4.28 19.15
CA ILE A 486 -5.67 -4.15 18.86
C ILE A 486 -5.06 -2.91 19.54
N ILE A 487 -5.72 -1.76 19.48
CA ILE A 487 -5.15 -0.46 19.87
C ILE A 487 -5.39 -0.15 21.34
N THR A 488 -6.57 -0.49 21.88
CA THR A 488 -6.96 -0.06 23.24
C THR A 488 -6.06 -0.65 24.32
N PRO A 489 -5.73 -1.97 24.30
CA PRO A 489 -4.86 -2.54 25.33
C PRO A 489 -3.48 -1.87 25.42
N PRO A 490 -2.69 -1.74 24.34
CA PRO A 490 -1.39 -1.07 24.44
C PRO A 490 -1.51 0.43 24.76
N LEU A 491 -2.56 1.11 24.26
CA LEU A 491 -2.79 2.51 24.57
C LEU A 491 -3.05 2.73 26.07
N MET A 492 -3.88 1.89 26.69
CA MET A 492 -4.15 1.98 28.13
C MET A 492 -2.91 1.70 28.97
N LEU A 493 -2.10 0.68 28.59
CA LEU A 493 -0.84 0.40 29.28
C LEU A 493 0.17 1.56 29.14
N ALA A 494 0.25 2.16 27.96
CA ALA A 494 1.11 3.32 27.71
C ALA A 494 0.65 4.56 28.50
N LEU A 495 -0.66 4.85 28.54
CA LEU A 495 -1.23 5.96 29.32
C LEU A 495 -0.96 5.78 30.83
N LEU A 496 -1.01 4.54 31.33
CA LEU A 496 -0.68 4.21 32.71
C LEU A 496 0.83 4.14 32.98
N SER A 497 1.69 4.44 31.99
CA SER A 497 3.16 4.35 32.09
C SER A 497 3.66 2.97 32.51
N ILE A 498 2.90 1.91 32.20
CA ILE A 498 3.26 0.52 32.45
C ILE A 498 4.02 0.00 31.22
N GLY A 499 5.35 0.05 31.28
CA GLY A 499 6.20 -0.45 30.20
C GLY A 499 6.30 -1.98 30.15
N PRO A 500 6.72 -2.55 29.00
CA PRO A 500 6.86 -3.99 28.80
C PRO A 500 7.87 -4.63 29.74
N ILE A 501 8.90 -3.89 30.17
CA ILE A 501 9.92 -4.36 31.12
C ILE A 501 9.35 -4.48 32.54
N LYS A 502 8.45 -3.56 32.93
CA LYS A 502 7.89 -3.50 34.29
C LYS A 502 6.79 -4.54 34.52
N ALA A 503 5.95 -4.77 33.52
CA ALA A 503 4.84 -5.72 33.60
C ALA A 503 4.70 -6.53 32.30
N PRO A 504 5.65 -7.44 32.01
CA PRO A 504 5.71 -8.14 30.73
C PRO A 504 4.46 -8.98 30.47
N THR A 505 3.85 -9.54 31.51
CA THR A 505 2.62 -10.35 31.44
C THR A 505 1.48 -9.66 30.70
N LEU A 506 1.23 -8.36 30.96
CA LEU A 506 0.13 -7.63 30.35
C LEU A 506 0.39 -7.36 28.87
N TRP A 507 1.65 -7.08 28.52
CA TRP A 507 2.07 -6.82 27.15
C TRP A 507 2.05 -8.07 26.26
N LEU A 508 2.22 -9.27 26.83
CA LEU A 508 2.11 -10.54 26.10
C LEU A 508 0.71 -10.78 25.49
N PHE A 509 -0.35 -10.18 26.04
CA PHE A 509 -1.70 -10.26 25.49
C PHE A 509 -1.97 -9.25 24.36
N THR A 510 -1.01 -8.38 24.06
CA THR A 510 -1.14 -7.34 23.04
C THR A 510 -0.41 -7.72 21.74
N VAL A 511 -0.65 -6.96 20.68
CA VAL A 511 0.08 -7.08 19.40
C VAL A 511 1.60 -6.87 19.58
N PHE A 512 2.03 -6.18 20.63
CA PHE A 512 3.42 -5.90 20.94
C PHE A 512 4.08 -6.95 21.85
N ALA A 513 3.56 -8.19 21.88
CA ALA A 513 4.09 -9.27 22.72
C ALA A 513 5.61 -9.47 22.56
N VAL A 514 6.18 -9.26 21.37
CA VAL A 514 7.64 -9.39 21.12
C VAL A 514 8.46 -8.52 22.06
N ALA A 515 7.99 -7.32 22.38
CA ALA A 515 8.71 -6.38 23.23
C ALA A 515 8.79 -6.85 24.69
N ALA A 516 7.89 -7.77 25.12
CA ALA A 516 7.80 -8.25 26.49
C ALA A 516 8.32 -9.68 26.69
N ILE A 517 8.49 -10.46 25.61
CA ILE A 517 8.86 -11.88 25.71
C ILE A 517 10.22 -12.10 26.34
N LYS A 518 11.20 -11.22 26.09
CA LYS A 518 12.55 -11.35 26.65
C LYS A 518 12.56 -11.24 28.18
N ASP A 519 11.68 -10.39 28.71
CA ASP A 519 11.60 -10.11 30.15
C ASP A 519 10.51 -10.95 30.84
N ALA A 520 9.76 -11.76 30.07
CA ALA A 520 8.72 -12.64 30.59
C ALA A 520 9.28 -14.01 31.00
N GLY A 521 8.93 -14.45 32.21
CA GLY A 521 9.16 -15.85 32.61
C GLY A 521 8.36 -16.84 31.75
N ALA A 522 8.91 -18.04 31.52
CA ALA A 522 8.31 -19.06 30.66
C ALA A 522 6.87 -19.44 31.07
N PHE A 523 6.58 -19.43 32.37
CA PHE A 523 5.24 -19.66 32.91
C PHE A 523 4.22 -18.61 32.42
N ASN A 524 4.61 -17.34 32.36
CA ASN A 524 3.75 -16.26 31.89
C ASN A 524 3.44 -16.36 30.40
N ILE A 525 4.43 -16.78 29.60
CA ILE A 525 4.27 -17.06 28.17
C ILE A 525 3.27 -18.21 27.97
N LEU A 526 3.45 -19.32 28.71
CA LEU A 526 2.53 -20.47 28.65
C LEU A 526 1.10 -20.08 29.08
N LEU A 527 0.97 -19.33 30.18
CA LEU A 527 -0.32 -18.86 30.66
C LEU A 527 -1.02 -17.95 29.64
N THR A 528 -0.26 -17.08 28.98
CA THR A 528 -0.79 -16.22 27.90
C THR A 528 -1.29 -17.06 26.74
N LEU A 529 -0.51 -18.04 26.30
CA LEU A 529 -0.89 -18.95 25.21
C LEU A 529 -2.16 -19.73 25.55
N LEU A 530 -2.23 -20.32 26.76
CA LEU A 530 -3.42 -21.01 27.25
C LEU A 530 -4.63 -20.07 27.32
N GLY A 531 -4.43 -18.84 27.77
CA GLY A 531 -5.45 -17.79 27.76
C GLY A 531 -6.00 -17.54 26.35
N GLN A 532 -5.12 -17.28 25.37
CA GLN A 532 -5.53 -17.04 23.99
C GLN A 532 -6.22 -18.26 23.35
N LEU A 533 -5.74 -19.47 23.62
CA LEU A 533 -6.37 -20.71 23.16
C LEU A 533 -7.74 -20.95 23.81
N SER A 534 -7.90 -20.62 25.10
CA SER A 534 -9.20 -20.69 25.78
C SER A 534 -10.22 -19.73 25.15
N ILE A 535 -9.81 -18.50 24.83
CA ILE A 535 -10.67 -17.52 24.15
C ILE A 535 -11.04 -18.03 22.75
N LEU A 536 -10.07 -18.55 22.01
CA LEU A 536 -10.28 -19.10 20.67
C LEU A 536 -11.26 -20.28 20.68
N THR A 537 -11.14 -21.20 21.65
CA THR A 537 -12.05 -22.34 21.79
C THR A 537 -13.46 -21.90 22.16
N LEU A 538 -13.61 -20.97 23.11
CA LEU A 538 -14.90 -20.38 23.46
C LEU A 538 -15.58 -19.71 22.26
N CYS A 539 -14.83 -18.90 21.50
CA CYS A 539 -15.33 -18.26 20.28
C CYS A 539 -15.76 -19.31 19.24
N SER A 540 -14.93 -20.34 19.03
CA SER A 540 -15.21 -21.42 18.07
C SER A 540 -16.46 -22.23 18.43
N VAL A 541 -16.68 -22.50 19.72
CA VAL A 541 -17.90 -23.13 20.23
C VAL A 541 -19.12 -22.25 19.97
N GLN A 542 -19.01 -20.95 20.26
CA GLN A 542 -20.10 -19.99 20.03
C GLN A 542 -20.44 -19.86 18.53
N ILE A 543 -19.45 -19.79 17.65
CA ILE A 543 -19.63 -19.80 16.19
C ILE A 543 -20.35 -21.07 15.76
N THR A 544 -19.92 -22.24 16.27
CA THR A 544 -20.54 -23.52 15.94
C THR A 544 -22.01 -23.56 16.37
N ARG A 545 -22.33 -23.02 17.56
CA ARG A 545 -23.72 -22.88 18.03
C ARG A 545 -24.54 -21.98 17.10
N GLN A 546 -24.00 -20.82 16.69
CA GLN A 546 -24.68 -19.89 15.79
C GLN A 546 -24.88 -20.49 14.38
N LEU A 547 -23.88 -21.21 13.85
CA LEU A 547 -23.99 -21.91 12.57
C LEU A 547 -25.07 -22.99 12.60
N LYS A 548 -25.17 -23.76 13.68
CA LYS A 548 -26.22 -24.77 13.86
C LYS A 548 -27.61 -24.12 13.88
N LYS A 549 -27.77 -22.99 14.58
CA LYS A 549 -29.03 -22.21 14.59
C LYS A 549 -29.38 -21.67 13.20
N ALA A 550 -28.40 -21.10 12.50
CA ALA A 550 -28.60 -20.55 11.15
C ALA A 550 -28.96 -21.60 10.08
N GLY A 551 -28.44 -22.83 10.23
CA GLY A 551 -28.73 -23.96 9.36
C GLY A 551 -30.04 -24.68 9.66
N ALA A 552 -30.66 -24.45 10.82
CA ALA A 552 -31.98 -24.96 11.17
C ALA A 552 -33.06 -24.03 10.61
N SER A 553 -33.58 -24.32 9.42
CA SER A 553 -34.69 -23.56 8.82
C SER A 553 -36.05 -24.00 9.36
N GLY A 554 -36.93 -23.03 9.67
CA GLY A 554 -38.36 -23.26 9.92
C GLY A 554 -39.13 -23.79 8.70
N SER A 555 -38.51 -23.88 7.52
CA SER A 555 -39.08 -24.61 6.38
C SER A 555 -39.10 -26.13 6.60
N ILE A 556 -38.21 -26.69 7.44
CA ILE A 556 -38.25 -28.11 7.81
C ILE A 556 -39.55 -28.41 8.59
N SER A 557 -40.04 -27.47 9.40
CA SER A 557 -41.34 -27.60 10.06
C SER A 557 -42.53 -27.35 9.13
N LEU A 558 -42.37 -26.56 8.05
CA LEU A 558 -43.43 -26.34 7.05
C LEU A 558 -43.60 -27.53 6.08
N PHE A 559 -42.52 -28.27 5.80
CA PHE A 559 -42.55 -29.49 4.99
C PHE A 559 -42.54 -30.77 5.84
N ALA A 560 -42.66 -30.65 7.16
CA ALA A 560 -42.88 -31.82 8.00
C ALA A 560 -44.27 -32.38 7.69
N PRO A 561 -44.41 -33.68 7.40
CA PRO A 561 -45.73 -34.27 7.19
C PRO A 561 -46.60 -33.97 8.42
N PRO A 562 -47.89 -33.63 8.24
CA PRO A 562 -48.78 -33.40 9.36
C PRO A 562 -48.68 -34.59 10.28
N LYS A 563 -48.36 -34.35 11.56
CA LYS A 563 -48.35 -35.40 12.57
C LYS A 563 -49.73 -36.07 12.52
N ALA A 564 -49.77 -37.33 12.11
CA ALA A 564 -50.99 -38.12 12.19
C ALA A 564 -51.41 -38.15 13.66
N SER A 565 -52.42 -37.36 13.98
CA SER A 565 -53.15 -37.48 15.23
C SER A 565 -53.97 -38.76 15.14
N LEU A 566 -53.51 -39.82 15.80
CA LEU A 566 -54.35 -40.96 16.12
C LEU A 566 -54.26 -41.20 17.63
N PRO A 567 -55.40 -41.38 18.32
CA PRO A 567 -55.47 -41.70 19.74
C PRO A 567 -54.90 -43.07 20.08
#